data_AF-A0A7S7PSD4-F1
#
_entry.id   AF-A0A7S7PSD4-F1
#
_cell.length_a   1.000
_cell.length_b   1.000
_cell.length_c   1.000
_cell.angle_alpha   90.00
_cell.angle_beta   90.00
_cell.angle_gamma   90.00
#
_symmetry.space_group_name_H-M   'P 1'
#
loop_
_entity.id
_entity.type
_entity.pdbx_description
1 polymer ?
#
loop_
_entity_poly.entity_id
_entity_poly.type
_entity_poly.pdbx_seq_one_letter_code
_entity_poly.pdbx_strand_id
1 'polypeptide(L)'
;MAIVYARPSPAFVTSRNGSRPGSRSEMAARAHAAMGKVSSTALRAKRTSSRLTSRVGRAALVFGMWLVAFGAPSASAAEGDVRASYAVSFAGVPLANVTLHVALRGSTYAAQVDYQVSGAMRLLSNSAGIASSNGTHNAGHFVPTEFDLDHRSGSRRQKVKLGMTDGVVKTMVVDPPLALDSNQTAIEPKHLVAIVDPLSAFLMGAAKIEGRAQGGVCDRALSIFDGLRRYDVKLEHQGTGTTVQKGLGGSTTICRAVFKPVAGGIGEGDRARSSSPNSNVDQITITFGRTSTMDLYIPVSIQAQTRLGAVSVLLTAFSADSARSADSR
;
A
#
# COMPACT_ATOMS: atom_id res chain seq x y z
N MET A 1 -16.24 17.84 -2.41
CA MET A 1 -14.97 18.29 -1.78
C MET A 1 -13.93 18.34 -2.88
N ALA A 2 -13.55 19.53 -3.32
CA ALA A 2 -12.75 19.73 -4.54
C ALA A 2 -11.27 19.47 -4.25
N ILE A 3 -10.65 18.59 -5.03
CA ILE A 3 -9.21 18.38 -5.06
C ILE A 3 -8.60 19.63 -5.73
N VAL A 4 -7.98 20.51 -4.95
CA VAL A 4 -7.36 21.74 -5.46
C VAL A 4 -6.00 21.39 -6.05
N TYR A 5 -5.94 21.16 -7.36
CA TYR A 5 -4.71 21.32 -8.11
C TYR A 5 -4.57 22.80 -8.47
N ALA A 6 -3.61 23.48 -7.86
CA ALA A 6 -3.23 24.83 -8.28
C ALA A 6 -2.69 24.75 -9.72
N ARG A 7 -3.45 25.28 -10.69
CA ARG A 7 -2.96 25.50 -12.06
C ARG A 7 -2.01 26.70 -12.05
N PRO A 8 -0.81 26.63 -12.67
CA PRO A 8 -0.02 27.82 -12.89
C PRO A 8 -0.69 28.72 -13.94
N SER A 9 -0.82 30.00 -13.63
CA SER A 9 -1.26 31.05 -14.55
C SER A 9 -0.29 31.18 -15.74
N PRO A 10 -0.77 31.42 -16.97
CA PRO A 10 0.12 31.66 -18.10
C PRO A 10 0.75 33.05 -17.97
N ALA A 11 2.08 33.09 -17.88
CA ALA A 11 2.84 34.31 -18.00
C ALA A 11 2.69 34.86 -19.44
N PHE A 12 2.32 36.13 -19.51
CA PHE A 12 2.19 36.93 -20.73
C PHE A 12 3.58 37.09 -21.37
N VAL A 13 3.82 36.45 -22.51
CA VAL A 13 5.01 36.70 -23.34
C VAL A 13 4.57 37.51 -24.55
N THR A 14 4.98 38.77 -24.59
CA THR A 14 4.84 39.65 -25.75
C THR A 14 5.85 39.26 -26.81
N SER A 15 5.39 38.75 -27.97
CA SER A 15 6.24 38.56 -29.16
C SER A 15 5.75 39.45 -30.30
N ARG A 16 6.70 40.21 -30.87
CA ARG A 16 6.52 41.11 -32.01
C ARG A 16 6.41 40.34 -33.33
N ASN A 17 5.34 40.64 -34.05
CA ASN A 17 5.21 40.93 -35.49
C ASN A 17 6.05 40.14 -36.52
N GLY A 18 5.33 39.51 -37.46
CA GLY A 18 5.86 38.97 -38.73
C GLY A 18 4.77 38.30 -39.59
N SER A 19 4.03 39.11 -40.35
CA SER A 19 3.24 38.85 -41.59
C SER A 19 3.66 37.63 -42.44
N ARG A 20 2.84 36.89 -43.23
CA ARG A 20 1.56 37.11 -43.97
C ARG A 20 1.06 35.73 -44.56
N PRO A 21 -0.03 35.60 -45.38
CA PRO A 21 -1.08 34.59 -45.18
C PRO A 21 -1.32 33.60 -46.35
N GLY A 22 -2.17 32.57 -46.13
CA GLY A 22 -2.72 31.71 -47.19
C GLY A 22 -3.97 30.94 -46.78
N SER A 23 -5.12 31.31 -47.41
CA SER A 23 -6.39 30.58 -47.69
C SER A 23 -6.97 29.59 -46.66
N ARG A 24 -8.19 29.81 -46.11
CA ARG A 24 -9.53 29.42 -46.67
C ARG A 24 -9.54 27.98 -47.21
N SER A 25 -10.46 27.07 -46.93
CA SER A 25 -11.80 26.98 -46.32
C SER A 25 -12.09 25.46 -46.27
N GLU A 26 -12.89 24.87 -45.38
CA GLU A 26 -14.30 24.54 -45.64
C GLU A 26 -14.85 23.62 -44.52
N MET A 27 -16.14 23.83 -44.21
CA MET A 27 -17.19 22.87 -43.79
C MET A 27 -16.90 21.94 -42.59
N ALA A 28 -17.53 22.03 -41.41
CA ALA A 28 -18.95 22.18 -41.05
C ALA A 28 -19.90 21.23 -41.79
N ALA A 29 -20.25 20.10 -41.17
CA ALA A 29 -21.65 19.66 -40.97
C ALA A 29 -21.75 18.26 -40.33
N ARG A 30 -22.52 18.22 -39.22
CA ARG A 30 -23.62 17.28 -38.90
C ARG A 30 -23.42 15.78 -39.11
N ALA A 31 -23.61 15.02 -38.03
CA ALA A 31 -24.51 13.86 -38.06
C ALA A 31 -25.15 13.63 -36.69
N HIS A 32 -26.46 13.43 -36.75
CA HIS A 32 -27.43 13.28 -35.67
C HIS A 32 -27.41 11.88 -35.03
N ALA A 33 -27.82 11.85 -33.77
CA ALA A 33 -28.79 10.95 -33.13
C ALA A 33 -28.71 9.43 -33.36
N ALA A 34 -28.62 8.69 -32.26
CA ALA A 34 -29.51 7.54 -32.02
C ALA A 34 -29.60 7.25 -30.52
N MET A 35 -30.67 7.75 -29.89
CA MET A 35 -31.18 7.27 -28.60
C MET A 35 -31.84 5.90 -28.83
N GLY A 36 -31.28 4.85 -28.23
CA GLY A 36 -31.86 3.51 -28.17
C GLY A 36 -32.74 3.35 -26.92
N LYS A 37 -34.02 3.05 -27.16
CA LYS A 37 -35.11 2.90 -26.19
C LYS A 37 -34.84 1.78 -25.16
N VAL A 38 -35.11 2.09 -23.89
CA VAL A 38 -35.29 1.11 -22.81
C VAL A 38 -36.78 0.78 -22.74
N SER A 39 -37.17 -0.45 -23.07
CA SER A 39 -38.52 -0.97 -22.81
C SER A 39 -38.49 -1.84 -21.57
N SER A 40 -39.19 -1.37 -20.54
CA SER A 40 -39.55 -2.07 -19.32
C SER A 40 -40.63 -3.12 -19.61
N THR A 41 -40.35 -4.39 -19.29
CA THR A 41 -41.39 -5.43 -19.23
C THR A 41 -41.42 -6.02 -17.82
N ALA A 42 -42.43 -5.58 -17.06
CA ALA A 42 -42.80 -6.15 -15.79
C ALA A 42 -43.48 -7.51 -16.00
N LEU A 43 -42.97 -8.56 -15.35
CA LEU A 43 -43.66 -9.85 -15.26
C LEU A 43 -44.17 -10.07 -13.84
N ARG A 44 -45.48 -10.26 -13.83
CA ARG A 44 -46.44 -10.27 -12.74
C ARG A 44 -46.42 -11.62 -12.03
N ALA A 45 -46.18 -11.61 -10.71
CA ALA A 45 -46.29 -12.77 -9.85
C ALA A 45 -47.75 -13.26 -9.77
N LYS A 46 -48.00 -14.53 -10.08
CA LYS A 46 -49.25 -15.23 -9.75
C LYS A 46 -49.03 -16.09 -8.51
N ARG A 47 -49.66 -15.69 -7.41
CA ARG A 47 -49.96 -16.52 -6.24
C ARG A 47 -51.04 -17.52 -6.64
N THR A 48 -50.81 -18.80 -6.43
CA THR A 48 -51.85 -19.83 -6.41
C THR A 48 -51.75 -20.58 -5.10
N SER A 49 -52.73 -20.33 -4.24
CA SER A 49 -52.99 -21.08 -3.01
C SER A 49 -53.80 -22.33 -3.35
N SER A 50 -53.25 -23.51 -3.09
CA SER A 50 -54.03 -24.74 -2.98
C SER A 50 -54.02 -25.19 -1.53
N ARG A 51 -55.19 -25.09 -0.90
CA ARG A 51 -55.51 -25.83 0.32
C ARG A 51 -55.81 -27.25 -0.10
N LEU A 52 -55.15 -28.25 0.50
CA LEU A 52 -55.73 -29.58 0.56
C LEU A 52 -55.46 -30.21 1.92
N THR A 53 -56.56 -30.57 2.53
CA THR A 53 -56.78 -31.29 3.77
C THR A 53 -56.14 -32.68 3.75
N SER A 54 -55.57 -33.13 4.87
CA SER A 54 -55.92 -34.45 5.43
C SER A 54 -55.25 -34.74 6.77
N ARG A 55 -56.09 -35.14 7.73
CA ARG A 55 -55.91 -36.22 8.71
C ARG A 55 -54.98 -35.99 9.91
N VAL A 56 -55.68 -35.83 11.03
CA VAL A 56 -55.28 -36.15 12.39
C VAL A 56 -54.60 -37.51 12.48
N GLY A 57 -53.39 -37.51 13.03
CA GLY A 57 -52.71 -38.68 13.58
C GLY A 57 -51.97 -38.25 14.84
N ARG A 58 -52.53 -38.57 16.00
CA ARG A 58 -51.84 -38.44 17.29
C ARG A 58 -50.68 -39.44 17.33
N ALA A 59 -49.46 -38.93 17.34
CA ALA A 59 -48.29 -39.65 17.84
C ALA A 59 -47.37 -38.62 18.51
N ALA A 60 -47.51 -38.50 19.83
CA ALA A 60 -46.53 -37.82 20.67
C ALA A 60 -45.31 -38.74 20.76
N LEU A 61 -44.14 -38.27 20.32
CA LEU A 61 -42.84 -38.75 20.78
C LEU A 61 -41.84 -37.60 20.67
N VAL A 62 -41.25 -37.30 21.82
CA VAL A 62 -40.30 -36.25 22.16
C VAL A 62 -39.17 -36.14 21.14
N PHE A 63 -39.10 -35.02 20.39
CA PHE A 63 -37.89 -34.63 19.69
C PHE A 63 -37.21 -33.53 20.51
N GLY A 64 -36.22 -33.94 21.30
CA GLY A 64 -35.35 -33.04 22.04
C GLY A 64 -34.68 -32.07 21.06
N MET A 65 -35.00 -30.79 21.21
CA MET A 65 -34.37 -29.70 20.49
C MET A 65 -32.95 -29.51 21.03
N TRP A 66 -32.00 -30.31 20.51
CA TRP A 66 -30.58 -30.02 20.61
C TRP A 66 -30.27 -28.84 19.67
N LEU A 67 -30.54 -27.62 20.14
CA LEU A 67 -29.90 -26.42 19.62
C LEU A 67 -28.43 -26.45 20.08
N VAL A 68 -27.61 -27.21 19.36
CA VAL A 68 -26.16 -27.00 19.39
C VAL A 68 -25.95 -25.65 18.73
N ALA A 69 -25.86 -24.60 19.54
CA ALA A 69 -25.29 -23.34 19.13
C ALA A 69 -23.85 -23.62 18.70
N PHE A 70 -23.64 -23.88 17.40
CA PHE A 70 -22.34 -23.77 16.76
C PHE A 70 -21.95 -22.28 16.85
N GLY A 71 -21.39 -21.88 17.98
CA GLY A 71 -20.59 -20.68 18.06
C GLY A 71 -19.44 -20.88 17.08
N ALA A 72 -19.53 -20.24 15.91
CA ALA A 72 -18.39 -20.17 15.01
C ALA A 72 -17.23 -19.60 15.85
N PRO A 73 -16.06 -20.26 15.91
CA PRO A 73 -14.91 -19.69 16.56
C PRO A 73 -14.64 -18.37 15.83
N SER A 74 -14.89 -17.26 16.53
CA SER A 74 -14.45 -15.96 16.07
C SER A 74 -12.93 -16.08 16.06
N ALA A 75 -12.33 -16.16 14.88
CA ALA A 75 -10.89 -16.08 14.75
C ALA A 75 -10.48 -14.77 15.44
N SER A 76 -9.91 -14.89 16.64
CA SER A 76 -9.40 -13.73 17.38
C SER A 76 -8.41 -13.08 16.44
N ALA A 77 -8.73 -11.88 15.97
CA ALA A 77 -7.76 -11.11 15.21
C ALA A 77 -6.51 -10.98 16.08
N ALA A 78 -5.33 -11.15 15.47
CA ALA A 78 -4.08 -11.10 16.21
C ALA A 78 -3.96 -9.73 16.88
N GLU A 79 -4.10 -9.69 18.20
CA GLU A 79 -3.93 -8.45 18.96
C GLU A 79 -2.53 -8.37 19.53
N GLY A 80 -1.95 -7.18 19.46
CA GLY A 80 -0.69 -6.89 20.13
C GLY A 80 0.16 -5.88 19.39
N ASP A 81 1.37 -5.70 19.91
CA ASP A 81 2.30 -4.70 19.45
C ASP A 81 3.57 -5.33 18.86
N VAL A 82 3.99 -4.83 17.70
CA VAL A 82 5.24 -5.18 17.03
C VAL A 82 6.17 -3.98 17.04
N ARG A 83 7.44 -4.24 17.32
CA ARG A 83 8.51 -3.28 17.17
C ARG A 83 9.65 -3.88 16.38
N ALA A 84 10.11 -3.17 15.36
CA ALA A 84 11.27 -3.55 14.56
C ALA A 84 12.23 -2.37 14.43
N SER A 85 13.51 -2.60 14.68
CA SER A 85 14.57 -1.60 14.54
C SER A 85 15.47 -1.99 13.38
N TYR A 86 15.84 -1.01 12.56
CA TYR A 86 16.66 -1.20 11.38
C TYR A 86 17.84 -0.24 11.36
N ALA A 87 18.96 -0.73 10.82
CA ALA A 87 20.10 0.09 10.43
C ALA A 87 20.11 0.27 8.92
N VAL A 88 20.28 1.51 8.47
CA VAL A 88 20.42 1.89 7.06
C VAL A 88 21.87 2.24 6.79
N SER A 89 22.45 1.70 5.72
CA SER A 89 23.81 2.03 5.28
C SER A 89 23.89 2.25 3.78
N PHE A 90 24.90 3.00 3.36
CA PHE A 90 25.26 3.20 1.96
C PHE A 90 26.75 2.92 1.78
N ALA A 91 27.09 2.02 0.84
CA ALA A 91 28.45 1.54 0.63
C ALA A 91 29.13 1.08 1.94
N GLY A 92 28.36 0.48 2.85
CA GLY A 92 28.83 0.02 4.17
C GLY A 92 28.91 1.10 5.25
N VAL A 93 28.74 2.38 4.91
CA VAL A 93 28.75 3.48 5.87
C VAL A 93 27.36 3.64 6.50
N PRO A 94 27.24 3.61 7.85
CA PRO A 94 25.96 3.84 8.51
C PRO A 94 25.39 5.23 8.17
N LEU A 95 24.14 5.26 7.72
CA LEU A 95 23.43 6.48 7.37
C LEU A 95 22.39 6.85 8.40
N ALA A 96 21.51 5.92 8.77
CA ALA A 96 20.33 6.21 9.56
C ALA A 96 19.88 4.99 10.35
N ASN A 97 19.12 5.25 11.41
CA ASN A 97 18.36 4.23 12.10
C ASN A 97 16.88 4.45 11.83
N VAL A 98 16.12 3.36 11.75
CA VAL A 98 14.68 3.37 11.53
C VAL A 98 14.02 2.52 12.59
N THR A 99 12.92 2.98 13.17
CA THR A 99 12.09 2.17 14.07
C THR A 99 10.68 2.10 13.50
N LEU A 100 10.15 0.89 13.42
CA LEU A 100 8.78 0.59 13.05
C LEU A 100 8.03 0.13 14.31
N HIS A 101 6.85 0.69 14.50
CA HIS A 101 5.86 0.28 15.48
C HIS A 101 4.58 -0.12 14.75
N VAL A 102 4.00 -1.26 15.12
CA VAL A 102 2.71 -1.70 14.61
C VAL A 102 1.86 -2.14 15.78
N ALA A 103 0.66 -1.61 15.88
CA ALA A 103 -0.35 -2.05 16.85
C ALA A 103 -1.51 -2.68 16.08
N LEU A 104 -1.84 -3.93 16.42
CA LEU A 104 -3.02 -4.63 15.92
C LEU A 104 -4.05 -4.71 17.05
N ARG A 105 -5.29 -4.31 16.77
CA ARG A 105 -6.41 -4.29 17.73
C ARG A 105 -7.69 -4.69 17.02
N GLY A 106 -8.30 -5.83 17.36
CA GLY A 106 -9.40 -6.40 16.58
C GLY A 106 -9.10 -6.38 15.07
N SER A 107 -9.99 -5.81 14.27
CA SER A 107 -9.83 -5.67 12.82
C SER A 107 -9.08 -4.39 12.37
N THR A 108 -8.47 -3.66 13.29
CA THR A 108 -7.80 -2.38 13.02
C THR A 108 -6.30 -2.49 13.21
N TYR A 109 -5.55 -1.65 12.51
CA TYR A 109 -4.12 -1.51 12.73
C TYR A 109 -3.71 -0.04 12.75
N ALA A 110 -2.63 0.23 13.47
CA ALA A 110 -1.88 1.47 13.40
C ALA A 110 -0.41 1.14 13.20
N ALA A 111 0.23 1.79 12.24
CA ALA A 111 1.64 1.61 11.92
C ALA A 111 2.32 2.98 11.94
N GLN A 112 3.50 3.04 12.54
CA GLN A 112 4.33 4.24 12.54
C GLN A 112 5.78 3.85 12.28
N VAL A 113 6.43 4.60 11.40
CA VAL A 113 7.87 4.52 11.18
C VAL A 113 8.51 5.86 11.51
N ASP A 114 9.61 5.80 12.24
CA ASP A 114 10.45 6.95 12.56
C ASP A 114 11.84 6.67 12.01
N TYR A 115 12.46 7.67 11.40
CA TYR A 115 13.86 7.56 11.00
C TYR A 115 14.65 8.82 11.29
N GLN A 116 15.94 8.61 11.53
CA GLN A 116 16.87 9.70 11.78
C GLN A 116 18.27 9.33 11.27
N VAL A 117 18.92 10.28 10.58
CA VAL A 117 20.34 10.16 10.23
C VAL A 117 21.17 10.04 11.50
N SER A 118 22.18 9.18 11.50
CA SER A 118 22.97 8.83 12.68
C SER A 118 24.48 8.95 12.43
N GLY A 119 25.28 8.89 13.50
CA GLY A 119 26.75 8.90 13.42
C GLY A 119 27.34 10.15 12.77
N ALA A 120 28.46 9.98 12.06
CA ALA A 120 29.18 11.05 11.37
C ALA A 120 28.34 11.76 10.30
N MET A 121 27.34 11.07 9.72
CA MET A 121 26.46 11.64 8.71
C MET A 121 25.57 12.77 9.25
N ARG A 122 25.35 12.85 10.58
CA ARG A 122 24.62 13.97 11.21
C ARG A 122 25.34 15.31 11.03
N LEU A 123 26.66 15.30 10.86
CA LEU A 123 27.45 16.51 10.59
C LEU A 123 27.21 17.02 9.16
N LEU A 124 26.80 16.14 8.24
CA LEU A 124 26.55 16.46 6.84
C LEU A 124 25.07 16.76 6.58
N SER A 125 24.16 16.06 7.26
CA SER A 125 22.72 16.21 7.09
C SER A 125 21.97 15.85 8.37
N ASN A 126 21.10 16.75 8.83
CA ASN A 126 20.17 16.49 9.94
C ASN A 126 18.79 16.08 9.40
N SER A 127 18.77 14.99 8.63
CA SER A 127 17.54 14.45 8.05
C SER A 127 16.83 13.50 9.00
N ALA A 128 15.52 13.69 9.16
CA ALA A 128 14.65 12.86 9.98
C ALA A 128 13.24 12.87 9.39
N GLY A 129 12.43 11.89 9.78
CA GLY A 129 11.02 11.90 9.41
C GLY A 129 10.22 10.86 10.14
N ILE A 130 8.91 11.06 10.09
CA ILE A 130 7.91 10.16 10.65
C ILE A 130 6.90 9.89 9.54
N ALA A 131 6.49 8.64 9.38
CA ALA A 131 5.31 8.31 8.61
C ALA A 131 4.40 7.41 9.44
N SER A 132 3.10 7.53 9.25
CA SER A 132 2.11 6.69 9.92
C SER A 132 1.02 6.27 8.97
N SER A 133 0.48 5.08 9.18
CA SER A 133 -0.66 4.55 8.44
C SER A 133 -1.63 3.87 9.38
N ASN A 134 -2.91 4.18 9.23
CA ASN A 134 -4.00 3.59 10.00
C ASN A 134 -5.01 2.97 9.06
N GLY A 135 -5.67 1.92 9.51
CA GLY A 135 -6.79 1.36 8.76
C GLY A 135 -7.29 0.04 9.33
N THR A 136 -7.84 -0.76 8.43
CA THR A 136 -8.34 -2.10 8.76
C THR A 136 -7.41 -3.18 8.25
N HIS A 137 -7.42 -4.32 8.92
CA HIS A 137 -6.72 -5.50 8.43
C HIS A 137 -7.63 -6.73 8.54
N ASN A 138 -7.49 -7.62 7.57
CA ASN A 138 -8.16 -8.91 7.58
C ASN A 138 -7.24 -9.95 6.96
N ALA A 139 -6.96 -11.04 7.68
CA ALA A 139 -6.15 -12.16 7.21
C ALA A 139 -4.83 -11.72 6.51
N GLY A 140 -4.18 -10.69 7.05
CA GLY A 140 -2.92 -10.17 6.52
C GLY A 140 -3.02 -9.26 5.29
N HIS A 141 -4.22 -8.79 4.96
CA HIS A 141 -4.47 -7.73 4.00
C HIS A 141 -4.73 -6.42 4.75
N PHE A 142 -3.84 -5.45 4.58
CA PHE A 142 -3.91 -4.13 5.21
C PHE A 142 -4.57 -3.14 4.25
N VAL A 143 -5.69 -2.55 4.67
CA VAL A 143 -6.45 -1.56 3.89
C VAL A 143 -6.34 -0.22 4.62
N PRO A 144 -5.55 0.73 4.10
CA PRO A 144 -5.38 2.01 4.74
C PRO A 144 -6.57 2.92 4.56
N THR A 145 -6.88 3.66 5.63
CA THR A 145 -7.84 4.76 5.64
C THR A 145 -7.14 6.10 5.79
N GLU A 146 -5.95 6.12 6.39
CA GLU A 146 -5.15 7.32 6.58
C GLU A 146 -3.67 7.03 6.35
N PHE A 147 -2.95 7.97 5.74
CA PHE A 147 -1.50 7.95 5.66
C PHE A 147 -0.95 9.36 5.85
N ASP A 148 -0.02 9.51 6.78
CA ASP A 148 0.65 10.76 7.08
C ASP A 148 2.17 10.60 6.93
N LEU A 149 2.83 11.64 6.43
CA LEU A 149 4.28 11.74 6.33
C LEU A 149 4.70 13.14 6.77
N ASP A 150 5.70 13.24 7.63
CA ASP A 150 6.41 14.48 7.97
C ASP A 150 7.92 14.23 7.81
N HIS A 151 8.48 14.76 6.73
CA HIS A 151 9.89 14.68 6.39
C HIS A 151 10.58 16.02 6.61
N ARG A 152 11.79 15.97 7.18
CA ARG A 152 12.61 17.13 7.52
C ARG A 152 14.05 16.87 7.12
N SER A 153 14.65 17.77 6.34
CA SER A 153 16.06 17.70 5.96
C SER A 153 16.65 19.11 5.86
N GLY A 154 17.49 19.49 6.82
CA GLY A 154 17.97 20.88 6.94
C GLY A 154 16.80 21.86 7.10
N SER A 155 16.70 22.85 6.20
CA SER A 155 15.56 23.78 6.13
C SER A 155 14.34 23.22 5.36
N ARG A 156 14.52 22.16 4.57
CA ARG A 156 13.43 21.57 3.76
C ARG A 156 12.48 20.77 4.63
N ARG A 157 11.20 20.91 4.36
CA ARG A 157 10.10 20.18 5.01
C ARG A 157 9.20 19.63 3.91
N GLN A 158 8.68 18.43 4.10
CA GLN A 158 7.66 17.85 3.23
C GLN A 158 6.67 17.08 4.08
N LYS A 159 5.42 17.53 4.06
CA LYS A 159 4.29 16.88 4.71
C LYS A 159 3.34 16.33 3.68
N VAL A 160 2.77 15.17 3.97
CA VAL A 160 1.68 14.55 3.22
C VAL A 160 0.64 14.09 4.22
N LYS A 161 -0.64 14.31 3.89
CA LYS A 161 -1.77 13.68 4.56
C LYS A 161 -2.72 13.13 3.51
N LEU A 162 -3.02 11.83 3.58
CA LEU A 162 -3.96 11.14 2.71
C LEU A 162 -5.12 10.60 3.53
N GLY A 163 -6.35 10.87 3.08
CA GLY A 163 -7.54 10.17 3.54
C GLY A 163 -8.03 9.25 2.42
N MET A 164 -8.26 7.99 2.75
CA MET A 164 -8.55 6.91 1.81
C MET A 164 -9.80 6.14 2.21
N THR A 165 -10.49 5.60 1.23
CA THR A 165 -11.61 4.67 1.43
C THR A 165 -11.56 3.62 0.33
N ASP A 166 -11.48 2.35 0.71
CA ASP A 166 -11.44 1.21 -0.21
C ASP A 166 -10.38 1.34 -1.32
N GLY A 167 -9.17 1.77 -0.94
CA GLY A 167 -8.05 1.96 -1.87
C GLY A 167 -8.22 3.16 -2.81
N VAL A 168 -9.11 4.11 -2.49
CA VAL A 168 -9.30 5.36 -3.24
C VAL A 168 -8.95 6.55 -2.37
N VAL A 169 -8.05 7.42 -2.85
CA VAL A 169 -7.74 8.68 -2.17
C VAL A 169 -8.95 9.62 -2.28
N LYS A 170 -9.47 10.04 -1.14
CA LYS A 170 -10.59 11.00 -1.01
C LYS A 170 -10.12 12.40 -0.68
N THR A 171 -9.07 12.51 0.13
CA THR A 171 -8.45 13.77 0.53
C THR A 171 -6.94 13.65 0.45
N MET A 172 -6.29 14.72 0.00
CA MET A 172 -4.84 14.79 -0.12
C MET A 172 -4.38 16.19 0.22
N VAL A 173 -3.42 16.30 1.14
CA VAL A 173 -2.71 17.53 1.48
C VAL A 173 -1.22 17.27 1.31
N VAL A 174 -0.55 18.14 0.59
CA VAL A 174 0.91 18.08 0.36
C VAL A 174 1.48 19.47 0.62
N ASP A 175 2.39 19.58 1.58
CA ASP A 175 2.95 20.86 2.03
C ASP A 175 4.48 20.79 2.20
N PRO A 176 5.27 21.60 1.47
CA PRO A 176 4.83 22.52 0.42
C PRO A 176 4.25 21.75 -0.78
N PRO A 177 3.40 22.40 -1.61
CA PRO A 177 2.92 21.79 -2.85
C PRO A 177 4.09 21.37 -3.74
N LEU A 178 3.96 20.19 -4.35
CA LEU A 178 4.96 19.72 -5.31
C LEU A 178 5.00 20.62 -6.53
N ALA A 179 6.17 21.19 -6.81
CA ALA A 179 6.49 21.69 -8.14
C ALA A 179 6.86 20.50 -9.01
N LEU A 180 5.94 20.06 -9.87
CA LEU A 180 6.27 19.06 -10.88
C LEU A 180 7.08 19.73 -11.98
N ASP A 181 8.29 19.24 -12.22
CA ASP A 181 9.06 19.60 -13.41
C ASP A 181 8.28 19.17 -14.66
N SER A 182 8.40 19.91 -15.76
CA SER A 182 7.66 19.63 -17.02
C SER A 182 7.90 18.22 -17.59
N ASN A 183 8.98 17.57 -17.17
CA ASN A 183 9.37 16.23 -17.63
C ASN A 183 8.76 15.09 -16.78
N GLN A 184 7.87 15.41 -15.83
CA GLN A 184 7.23 14.43 -14.96
C GLN A 184 5.79 14.16 -15.38
N THR A 185 5.41 12.89 -15.40
CA THR A 185 4.01 12.48 -15.61
C THR A 185 3.16 13.00 -14.46
N ALA A 186 2.14 13.80 -14.75
CA ALA A 186 1.26 14.35 -13.72
C ALA A 186 0.45 13.25 -12.99
N ILE A 187 0.15 13.49 -11.71
CA ILE A 187 -0.80 12.66 -10.96
C ILE A 187 -2.21 13.01 -11.42
N GLU A 188 -2.95 12.01 -11.89
CA GLU A 188 -4.32 12.13 -12.40
C GLU A 188 -5.26 11.29 -11.52
N PRO A 189 -6.58 11.53 -11.55
CA PRO A 189 -7.55 10.75 -10.75
C PRO A 189 -7.43 9.23 -10.93
N LYS A 190 -7.07 8.75 -12.13
CA LYS A 190 -6.86 7.33 -12.41
C LYS A 190 -5.69 6.70 -11.62
N HIS A 191 -4.76 7.51 -11.13
CA HIS A 191 -3.62 7.07 -10.32
C HIS A 191 -3.97 6.96 -8.83
N LEU A 192 -5.15 7.45 -8.42
CA LEU A 192 -5.57 7.58 -7.02
C LEU A 192 -6.60 6.52 -6.59
N VAL A 193 -6.75 5.45 -7.38
CA VAL A 193 -7.69 4.34 -7.16
C VAL A 193 -6.97 3.01 -7.15
N ALA A 194 -7.52 2.03 -6.43
CA ALA A 194 -6.90 0.71 -6.21
C ALA A 194 -5.44 0.82 -5.71
N ILE A 195 -5.19 1.78 -4.80
CA ILE A 195 -3.88 2.02 -4.21
C ILE A 195 -3.78 1.55 -2.76
N VAL A 196 -2.55 1.41 -2.31
CA VAL A 196 -2.16 1.21 -0.92
C VAL A 196 -1.05 2.20 -0.56
N ASP A 197 -0.90 2.58 0.70
CA ASP A 197 0.21 3.43 1.14
C ASP A 197 1.49 2.62 1.39
N PRO A 198 2.67 3.25 1.48
CA PRO A 198 3.95 2.55 1.66
C PRO A 198 4.05 1.70 2.93
N LEU A 199 3.47 2.11 4.06
CA LEU A 199 3.54 1.35 5.30
C LEU A 199 2.61 0.15 5.25
N SER A 200 1.38 0.31 4.77
CA SER A 200 0.49 -0.82 4.52
C SER A 200 1.07 -1.82 3.51
N ALA A 201 1.78 -1.32 2.49
CA ALA A 201 2.50 -2.17 1.53
C ALA A 201 3.68 -2.92 2.17
N PHE A 202 4.34 -2.31 3.16
CA PHE A 202 5.42 -2.91 3.93
C PHE A 202 4.90 -4.00 4.88
N LEU A 203 3.70 -3.81 5.45
CA LEU A 203 3.04 -4.79 6.28
C LEU A 203 2.45 -5.93 5.43
N MET A 204 3.01 -7.11 5.58
CA MET A 204 2.52 -8.32 4.93
C MET A 204 2.04 -9.30 5.99
N GLY A 205 0.75 -9.63 6.01
CA GLY A 205 0.32 -10.75 6.85
C GLY A 205 0.38 -12.10 6.15
N ALA A 206 0.68 -13.12 6.94
CA ALA A 206 0.98 -14.49 6.56
C ALA A 206 -0.27 -15.35 6.34
N ALA A 207 -1.43 -14.99 6.91
CA ALA A 207 -2.64 -15.82 6.86
C ALA A 207 -3.18 -16.13 5.44
N LYS A 208 -2.95 -15.27 4.44
CA LYS A 208 -3.30 -15.60 3.03
C LYS A 208 -2.24 -16.45 2.31
N ILE A 209 -1.03 -16.56 2.88
CA ILE A 209 0.12 -17.20 2.25
C ILE A 209 0.14 -18.70 2.53
N GLU A 210 -0.51 -19.19 3.59
CA GLU A 210 -0.49 -20.61 3.98
C GLU A 210 -1.22 -21.56 3.00
N GLY A 211 -2.01 -21.02 2.06
CA GLY A 211 -2.58 -21.78 0.94
C GLY A 211 -1.73 -21.77 -0.34
N ARG A 212 -0.60 -21.07 -0.35
CA ARG A 212 0.32 -20.95 -1.48
C ARG A 212 1.65 -21.59 -1.09
N ALA A 213 2.24 -22.37 -1.99
CA ALA A 213 3.54 -23.02 -1.78
C ALA A 213 4.62 -22.01 -1.33
N GLN A 214 5.78 -22.55 -0.88
CA GLN A 214 6.95 -21.74 -0.53
C GLN A 214 7.18 -20.62 -1.57
N GLY A 215 7.14 -19.36 -1.13
CA GLY A 215 7.22 -18.19 -2.00
C GLY A 215 5.98 -17.30 -2.07
N GLY A 216 4.86 -17.65 -1.42
CA GLY A 216 3.63 -16.84 -1.48
C GLY A 216 3.72 -15.40 -0.96
N VAL A 217 4.73 -15.06 -0.14
CA VAL A 217 5.04 -13.66 0.22
C VAL A 217 5.52 -12.83 -0.99
N CYS A 218 6.19 -13.47 -1.94
CA CYS A 218 6.66 -12.82 -3.17
C CYS A 218 5.60 -12.81 -4.28
N ASP A 219 4.49 -13.53 -4.19
CA ASP A 219 3.46 -13.58 -5.23
C ASP A 219 2.46 -12.41 -5.10
N ARG A 220 2.97 -11.19 -5.24
CA ARG A 220 2.18 -9.96 -5.10
C ARG A 220 2.62 -8.86 -6.06
N ALA A 221 1.63 -8.13 -6.56
CA ALA A 221 1.81 -6.85 -7.23
C ALA A 221 1.04 -5.79 -6.45
N LEU A 222 1.70 -4.69 -6.10
CA LEU A 222 1.16 -3.62 -5.29
C LEU A 222 1.20 -2.33 -6.09
N SER A 223 0.09 -1.61 -6.04
CA SER A 223 -0.08 -0.29 -6.61
C SER A 223 0.03 0.73 -5.49
N ILE A 224 1.18 1.39 -5.36
CA ILE A 224 1.49 2.22 -4.19
C ILE A 224 1.42 3.69 -4.56
N PHE A 225 0.76 4.47 -3.71
CA PHE A 225 0.73 5.93 -3.78
C PHE A 225 1.18 6.51 -2.44
N ASP A 226 2.25 7.31 -2.45
CA ASP A 226 2.85 7.90 -1.25
C ASP A 226 2.47 9.38 -1.03
N GLY A 227 1.53 9.89 -1.84
CA GLY A 227 1.11 11.30 -1.86
C GLY A 227 1.96 12.19 -2.77
N LEU A 228 3.17 11.76 -3.12
CA LEU A 228 4.07 12.50 -3.99
C LEU A 228 4.22 11.83 -5.37
N ARG A 229 4.07 10.51 -5.41
CA ARG A 229 4.21 9.68 -6.61
C ARG A 229 3.38 8.40 -6.52
N ARG A 230 3.05 7.89 -7.70
CA ARG A 230 2.40 6.61 -7.95
C ARG A 230 3.42 5.66 -8.59
N TYR A 231 3.55 4.46 -8.05
CA TYR A 231 4.46 3.43 -8.57
C TYR A 231 3.96 2.02 -8.26
N ASP A 232 4.22 1.09 -9.17
CA ASP A 232 3.93 -0.32 -8.97
C ASP A 232 5.16 -1.06 -8.46
N VAL A 233 4.93 -2.02 -7.56
CA VAL A 233 5.96 -2.95 -7.08
C VAL A 233 5.46 -4.36 -7.31
N LYS A 234 6.19 -5.13 -8.12
CA LYS A 234 5.98 -6.57 -8.27
C LYS A 234 7.06 -7.31 -7.50
N LEU A 235 6.67 -8.23 -6.63
CA LEU A 235 7.59 -9.13 -5.97
C LEU A 235 7.73 -10.41 -6.80
N GLU A 236 8.91 -11.01 -6.77
CA GLU A 236 9.20 -12.25 -7.48
C GLU A 236 10.10 -13.12 -6.62
N HIS A 237 9.74 -14.40 -6.44
CA HIS A 237 10.53 -15.31 -5.62
C HIS A 237 11.92 -15.52 -6.23
N GLN A 238 12.96 -15.45 -5.39
CA GLN A 238 14.35 -15.70 -5.78
C GLN A 238 14.97 -16.86 -4.99
N GLY A 239 14.41 -17.19 -3.83
CA GLY A 239 14.87 -18.33 -3.03
C GLY A 239 14.45 -18.23 -1.58
N THR A 240 15.06 -19.07 -0.76
CA THR A 240 14.83 -19.17 0.68
C THR A 240 16.15 -19.08 1.41
N GLY A 241 16.10 -18.71 2.69
CA GLY A 241 17.27 -18.68 3.56
C GLY A 241 16.88 -18.85 5.02
N THR A 242 17.77 -18.41 5.90
CA THR A 242 17.51 -18.33 7.34
C THR A 242 17.98 -16.99 7.88
N THR A 243 17.46 -16.62 9.05
CA THR A 243 17.91 -15.45 9.79
C THR A 243 18.05 -15.76 11.26
N VAL A 244 18.97 -15.06 11.91
CA VAL A 244 19.18 -15.06 13.35
C VAL A 244 19.44 -13.61 13.77
N GLN A 245 18.38 -12.82 13.85
CA GLN A 245 18.42 -11.47 14.38
C GLN A 245 17.87 -11.45 15.80
N LYS A 246 18.21 -10.42 16.58
CA LYS A 246 17.71 -10.28 17.94
C LYS A 246 16.18 -10.26 17.95
N GLY A 247 15.57 -11.28 18.56
CA GLY A 247 14.12 -11.44 18.66
C GLY A 247 13.42 -11.98 17.42
N LEU A 248 14.13 -12.27 16.33
CA LEU A 248 13.56 -12.91 15.14
C LEU A 248 14.55 -13.91 14.52
N GLY A 249 14.18 -15.18 14.56
CA GLY A 249 14.94 -16.27 13.95
C GLY A 249 14.06 -17.23 13.17
N GLY A 250 14.64 -17.92 12.20
CA GLY A 250 13.95 -18.95 11.41
C GLY A 250 14.14 -18.81 9.91
N SER A 251 13.28 -19.49 9.15
CA SER A 251 13.30 -19.47 7.69
C SER A 251 12.94 -18.10 7.12
N THR A 252 13.59 -17.75 6.02
CA THR A 252 13.31 -16.54 5.26
C THR A 252 12.95 -16.85 3.82
N THR A 253 12.25 -15.91 3.19
CA THR A 253 11.97 -15.92 1.75
C THR A 253 12.59 -14.68 1.12
N ILE A 254 13.34 -14.88 0.05
CA ILE A 254 14.02 -13.81 -0.68
C ILE A 254 13.17 -13.48 -1.90
N CYS A 255 12.77 -12.21 -2.01
CA CYS A 255 12.02 -11.67 -3.14
C CYS A 255 12.86 -10.63 -3.88
N ARG A 256 12.82 -10.65 -5.21
CA ARG A 256 13.19 -9.51 -6.05
C ARG A 256 11.99 -8.57 -6.15
N ALA A 257 12.19 -7.29 -5.88
CA ALA A 257 11.19 -6.26 -6.05
C ALA A 257 11.47 -5.48 -7.35
N VAL A 258 10.50 -5.51 -8.27
CA VAL A 258 10.52 -4.80 -9.53
C VAL A 258 9.72 -3.52 -9.37
N PHE A 259 10.41 -2.38 -9.34
CA PHE A 259 9.82 -1.06 -9.18
C PHE A 259 9.50 -0.43 -10.55
N LYS A 260 8.27 0.02 -10.73
CA LYS A 260 7.83 0.72 -11.94
C LYS A 260 7.21 2.07 -11.58
N PRO A 261 7.88 3.20 -11.85
CA PRO A 261 7.27 4.52 -11.66
C PRO A 261 6.11 4.71 -12.65
N VAL A 262 5.04 5.36 -12.19
CA VAL A 262 3.83 5.61 -13.00
C VAL A 262 3.57 7.11 -13.13
N ALA A 263 3.55 7.86 -12.04
CA ALA A 263 3.28 9.30 -12.04
C ALA A 263 3.83 10.04 -10.81
N GLY A 264 3.90 11.36 -10.90
CA GLY A 264 4.32 12.27 -9.82
C GLY A 264 5.83 12.51 -9.78
N GLY A 265 6.31 12.86 -8.58
CA GLY A 265 7.70 13.16 -8.26
C GLY A 265 8.63 11.97 -8.41
N ILE A 266 8.88 11.52 -9.64
CA ILE A 266 9.83 10.43 -9.89
C ILE A 266 11.23 10.99 -9.66
N GLY A 267 12.01 10.37 -8.78
CA GLY A 267 13.41 10.77 -8.54
C GLY A 267 14.36 10.26 -9.62
N GLU A 268 15.58 10.80 -9.70
CA GLU A 268 16.60 10.31 -10.65
C GLU A 268 16.90 8.81 -10.46
N GLY A 269 17.01 8.34 -9.22
CA GLY A 269 17.19 6.92 -8.91
C GLY A 269 16.04 6.04 -9.38
N ASP A 270 14.80 6.53 -9.29
CA ASP A 270 13.62 5.79 -9.77
C ASP A 270 13.56 5.74 -11.30
N ARG A 271 13.96 6.83 -11.97
CA ARG A 271 14.10 6.87 -13.44
C ARG A 271 15.17 5.90 -13.93
N ALA A 272 16.34 5.89 -13.27
CA ALA A 272 17.41 4.96 -13.58
C ALA A 272 16.90 3.51 -13.50
N ARG A 273 16.21 3.16 -12.40
CA ARG A 273 15.60 1.82 -12.22
C ARG A 273 14.59 1.45 -13.29
N SER A 274 13.77 2.40 -13.72
CA SER A 274 12.77 2.14 -14.77
C SER A 274 13.38 1.97 -16.16
N SER A 275 14.53 2.60 -16.42
CA SER A 275 15.14 2.63 -17.75
C SER A 275 15.85 1.33 -18.14
N SER A 276 16.25 0.51 -17.17
CA SER A 276 16.97 -0.73 -17.44
C SER A 276 16.55 -1.91 -16.53
N PRO A 277 15.31 -2.44 -16.67
CA PRO A 277 14.74 -3.45 -15.76
C PRO A 277 15.56 -4.76 -15.59
N ASN A 278 16.54 -5.00 -16.46
CA ASN A 278 17.41 -6.18 -16.47
C ASN A 278 18.86 -5.92 -16.04
N SER A 279 19.22 -4.71 -15.58
CA SER A 279 20.59 -4.46 -15.09
C SER A 279 20.75 -4.87 -13.62
N ASN A 280 21.97 -5.30 -13.23
CA ASN A 280 22.29 -5.59 -11.82
C ASN A 280 22.21 -4.35 -10.90
N VAL A 281 22.12 -3.15 -11.48
CA VAL A 281 22.02 -1.86 -10.76
C VAL A 281 20.58 -1.56 -10.34
N ASP A 282 19.60 -2.37 -10.76
CA ASP A 282 18.17 -2.10 -10.57
C ASP A 282 17.44 -3.19 -9.76
N GLN A 283 18.16 -4.18 -9.24
CA GLN A 283 17.58 -5.26 -8.45
C GLN A 283 17.49 -4.86 -6.98
N ILE A 284 16.26 -4.62 -6.51
CA ILE A 284 15.96 -4.51 -5.09
C ILE A 284 15.67 -5.93 -4.59
N THR A 285 16.46 -6.39 -3.63
CA THR A 285 16.25 -7.68 -2.96
C THR A 285 15.67 -7.42 -1.58
N ILE A 286 14.54 -8.05 -1.28
CA ILE A 286 13.89 -8.00 0.03
C ILE A 286 13.87 -9.41 0.60
N THR A 287 14.46 -9.59 1.77
CA THR A 287 14.40 -10.86 2.51
C THR A 287 13.36 -10.74 3.61
N PHE A 288 12.34 -11.58 3.58
CA PHE A 288 11.27 -11.62 4.58
C PHE A 288 11.50 -12.74 5.58
N GLY A 289 11.41 -12.43 6.87
CA GLY A 289 11.29 -13.39 7.95
C GLY A 289 9.84 -13.50 8.41
N ARG A 290 9.41 -14.70 8.80
CA ARG A 290 8.08 -14.93 9.37
C ARG A 290 8.13 -14.81 10.89
N THR A 291 7.20 -14.06 11.49
CA THR A 291 6.98 -14.05 12.94
C THR A 291 5.92 -15.09 13.29
N SER A 292 6.20 -15.92 14.29
CA SER A 292 5.25 -16.91 14.82
C SER A 292 4.20 -16.30 15.76
N THR A 293 4.45 -15.08 16.26
CA THR A 293 3.62 -14.45 17.29
C THR A 293 2.39 -13.74 16.72
N MET A 294 2.47 -13.25 15.49
CA MET A 294 1.40 -12.44 14.87
C MET A 294 1.12 -12.81 13.41
N ASP A 295 1.70 -13.90 12.91
CA ASP A 295 1.57 -14.31 11.50
C ASP A 295 1.81 -13.14 10.54
N LEU A 296 2.91 -12.42 10.74
CA LEU A 296 3.37 -11.36 9.83
C LEU A 296 4.67 -11.78 9.15
N TYR A 297 4.87 -11.28 7.94
CA TYR A 297 6.17 -11.23 7.29
C TYR A 297 6.78 -9.86 7.52
N ILE A 298 8.01 -9.86 8.01
CA ILE A 298 8.76 -8.65 8.29
C ILE A 298 10.02 -8.68 7.42
N PRO A 299 10.32 -7.60 6.68
CA PRO A 299 11.61 -7.46 6.04
C PRO A 299 12.73 -7.59 7.07
N VAL A 300 13.59 -8.56 6.88
CA VAL A 300 14.84 -8.76 7.62
C VAL A 300 15.96 -7.97 6.95
N SER A 301 15.94 -7.89 5.62
CA SER A 301 16.85 -7.04 4.86
C SER A 301 16.20 -6.49 3.60
N ILE A 302 16.62 -5.29 3.22
CA ILE A 302 16.36 -4.68 1.91
C ILE A 302 17.70 -4.25 1.36
N GLN A 303 18.02 -4.67 0.15
CA GLN A 303 19.27 -4.31 -0.53
C GLN A 303 18.94 -3.79 -1.91
N ALA A 304 19.55 -2.66 -2.27
CA ALA A 304 19.47 -2.11 -3.61
C ALA A 304 20.87 -1.72 -4.06
N GLN A 305 21.28 -2.19 -5.23
CA GLN A 305 22.48 -1.68 -5.86
C GLN A 305 22.18 -0.32 -6.50
N THR A 306 23.15 0.57 -6.49
CA THR A 306 23.09 1.83 -7.25
C THR A 306 24.43 2.02 -7.96
N ARG A 307 24.49 2.93 -8.94
CA ARG A 307 25.75 3.24 -9.64
C ARG A 307 26.87 3.68 -8.70
N LEU A 308 26.52 4.27 -7.56
CA LEU A 308 27.47 4.86 -6.60
C LEU A 308 27.78 3.93 -5.42
N GLY A 309 27.04 2.83 -5.25
CA GLY A 309 27.21 1.89 -4.14
C GLY A 309 25.91 1.21 -3.71
N ALA A 310 26.04 0.19 -2.87
CA ALA A 310 24.90 -0.55 -2.33
C ALA A 310 24.22 0.25 -1.20
N VAL A 311 22.90 0.38 -1.27
CA VAL A 311 22.05 0.77 -0.13
C VAL A 311 21.58 -0.50 0.55
N SER A 312 21.70 -0.55 1.88
CA SER A 312 21.14 -1.66 2.66
C SER A 312 20.33 -1.16 3.85
N VAL A 313 19.25 -1.87 4.14
CA VAL A 313 18.44 -1.75 5.36
C VAL A 313 18.45 -3.12 6.01
N LEU A 314 18.92 -3.22 7.25
CA LEU A 314 19.05 -4.48 7.96
C LEU A 314 18.30 -4.41 9.29
N LEU A 315 17.48 -5.43 9.57
CA LEU A 315 16.82 -5.60 10.86
C LEU A 315 17.87 -5.88 11.94
N THR A 316 17.90 -5.07 12.99
CA THR A 316 18.84 -5.20 14.11
C THR A 316 18.17 -5.72 15.38
N ALA A 317 16.88 -5.44 15.56
CA ALA A 317 16.09 -5.97 16.67
C ALA A 317 14.62 -6.07 16.29
N PHE A 318 13.96 -7.08 16.84
CA PHE A 318 12.54 -7.32 16.70
C PHE A 318 11.93 -7.71 18.06
N SER A 319 10.72 -7.24 18.33
CA SER A 319 9.89 -7.74 19.43
C SER A 319 8.43 -7.74 19.00
N ALA A 320 7.69 -8.74 19.45
CA ALA A 320 6.26 -8.83 19.25
C ALA A 320 5.63 -9.32 20.55
N ASP A 321 4.70 -8.52 21.08
CA ASP A 321 3.97 -8.81 22.30
C ASP A 321 2.51 -9.04 21.93
N SER A 322 2.04 -10.29 22.03
CA SER A 322 0.61 -10.57 21.87
C SER A 322 -0.14 -10.04 23.08
N ALA A 323 -1.22 -9.30 22.86
CA ALA A 323 -2.17 -9.04 23.93
C ALA A 323 -2.79 -10.39 24.30
N ARG A 324 -2.53 -10.89 25.52
CA ARG A 324 -3.29 -12.04 26.02
C ARG A 324 -4.75 -11.62 26.04
N SER A 325 -5.57 -12.29 25.25
CA SER A 325 -7.02 -12.14 25.31
C SER A 325 -7.44 -12.25 26.77
N ALA A 326 -7.91 -11.13 27.33
CA ALA A 326 -8.40 -11.05 28.69
C ALA A 326 -9.79 -11.70 28.72
N ASP A 327 -9.85 -13.01 28.52
CA ASP A 327 -11.08 -13.78 28.63
C ASP A 327 -10.77 -15.13 29.27
N SER A 328 -10.54 -15.08 30.59
CA SER A 328 -10.72 -16.20 31.52
C SER A 328 -10.69 -15.67 32.96
N ARG A 329 -11.78 -15.03 33.39
CA ARG A 329 -12.19 -15.00 34.80
C ARG A 329 -13.70 -15.03 34.91
#